data_AF-A0A933UJL2-F1
#
_entry.id   AF-A0A933UJL2-F1
#
_cell.length_a   1.000
_cell.length_b   1.000
_cell.length_c   1.000
_cell.angle_alpha   90.00
_cell.angle_beta   90.00
_cell.angle_gamma   90.00
#
_symmetry.space_group_name_H-M   'P 1'
#
loop_
_entity.id
_entity.type
_entity.pdbx_description
1 polymer ?
#
loop_
_entity_poly.entity_id
_entity_poly.type
_entity_poly.pdbx_seq_one_letter_code
_entity_poly.pdbx_strand_id
1 'polypeptide(L)'
;MAGRPLLGPLGVRLALAFLTVALAAVAVFAALTMLSARNEVSGLTDRQRDDDLSATAIAAGDAYQRADGWATADLAGAAAVAARSQATLTIVDANGEVVAAPTDALASMMMQMHGLASVDTPRGDPVSAAVVVDGKNVGAVMLRFPTQAMEAERHVRDALARTAILGVLIAAGVALVVALYVSVRVTRPVTALTTAAGDLAAGRRDTRVDTDGPGELRTLAEAFNGMADHLDREDRLRRNLVADVAHELRTPLAILQGSTEALLDGVDRPTPEVLGSLNDEVSRLRRLVGDLETLAAAEAAGLRPRADRVDLAAVAASAADLLRPLADDREITLTVDVEPAAAIGDADRLHQIAVNLIANAVKFTPARGAITISTRSDGSTASLEVVDNGPGIPEEDLPHVFERFWRGVNGDKASGSGIGLAVVAELVAVHHGSVTAGNVAGGGARLTVTMPAAPAE
;
A
#
# COMPACT_ATOMS: atom_id res chain seq x y z
N MET A 1 -13.36 -28.98 1.12
CA MET A 1 -12.49 -27.84 1.47
C MET A 1 -11.05 -28.19 1.12
N ALA A 2 -10.61 -27.85 -0.10
CA ALA A 2 -9.21 -28.03 -0.50
C ALA A 2 -8.38 -26.91 0.15
N GLY A 3 -7.40 -27.28 0.98
CA GLY A 3 -6.54 -26.33 1.68
C GLY A 3 -5.79 -25.46 0.68
N ARG A 4 -6.12 -24.16 0.64
CA ARG A 4 -5.32 -23.18 -0.10
C ARG A 4 -3.89 -23.21 0.46
N PRO A 5 -2.86 -23.26 -0.40
CA PRO A 5 -1.48 -23.31 0.05
C PRO A 5 -1.19 -22.11 0.94
N LEU A 6 -0.51 -22.34 2.07
CA LEU A 6 -0.23 -21.29 3.05
C LEU A 6 0.59 -20.13 2.44
N LEU A 7 1.37 -20.39 1.39
CA LEU A 7 2.17 -19.39 0.68
C LEU A 7 1.72 -19.29 -0.78
N GLY A 8 1.43 -18.07 -1.24
CA GLY A 8 1.30 -17.77 -2.67
C GLY A 8 2.67 -17.77 -3.38
N PRO A 9 2.71 -17.75 -4.72
CA PRO A 9 3.94 -17.86 -5.51
C PRO A 9 4.97 -16.77 -5.18
N LEU A 10 4.52 -15.54 -4.87
CA LEU A 10 5.40 -14.46 -4.41
C LEU A 10 6.01 -14.77 -3.02
N GLY A 11 5.20 -15.32 -2.11
CA GLY A 11 5.61 -15.66 -0.75
C GLY A 11 6.66 -16.77 -0.77
N VAL A 12 6.49 -17.77 -1.64
CA VAL A 12 7.48 -18.84 -1.85
C VAL A 12 8.80 -18.26 -2.37
N ARG A 13 8.77 -17.35 -3.35
CA ARG A 13 10.00 -16.72 -3.89
C ARG A 13 10.75 -15.90 -2.85
N LEU A 14 10.03 -15.08 -2.07
CA LEU A 14 10.62 -14.29 -0.98
C LEU A 14 11.19 -15.18 0.13
N ALA A 15 10.42 -16.20 0.55
CA ALA A 15 10.88 -17.16 1.56
C ALA A 15 12.14 -17.90 1.11
N LEU A 16 12.18 -18.36 -0.15
CA LEU A 16 13.37 -18.97 -0.74
C LEU A 16 14.53 -17.98 -0.80
N ALA A 17 14.32 -16.73 -1.21
CA ALA A 17 15.36 -15.72 -1.26
C ALA A 17 15.97 -15.45 0.13
N PHE A 18 15.14 -15.22 1.15
CA PHE A 18 15.60 -15.03 2.52
C PHE A 18 16.34 -16.26 3.06
N LEU A 19 15.81 -17.46 2.81
CA LEU A 19 16.46 -18.70 3.21
C LEU A 19 17.81 -18.87 2.51
N THR A 20 17.91 -18.57 1.21
CA THR A 20 19.17 -18.68 0.46
C THR A 20 20.22 -17.70 0.97
N VAL A 21 19.84 -16.45 1.26
CA VAL A 21 20.76 -15.44 1.79
C VAL A 21 21.23 -15.83 3.20
N ALA A 22 20.32 -16.28 4.06
CA ALA A 22 20.66 -16.73 5.40
C ALA A 22 21.60 -17.95 5.36
N LEU A 23 21.27 -18.97 4.57
CA LEU A 23 22.10 -20.16 4.42
C LEU A 23 23.47 -19.83 3.80
N ALA A 24 23.54 -18.93 2.82
CA ALA A 24 24.79 -18.49 2.22
C ALA A 24 25.66 -17.74 3.24
N ALA A 25 25.09 -16.78 3.99
CA ALA A 25 25.81 -16.03 5.02
C ALA A 25 26.38 -16.96 6.10
N VAL A 26 25.58 -17.93 6.52
CA VAL A 26 25.96 -18.94 7.51
C VAL A 26 27.02 -19.90 6.98
N ALA A 27 26.90 -20.35 5.73
CA ALA A 27 27.90 -21.21 5.09
C ALA A 27 29.24 -20.49 4.92
N VAL A 28 29.21 -19.21 4.51
CA VAL A 28 30.41 -18.37 4.42
C VAL A 28 31.03 -18.17 5.80
N PHE A 29 30.23 -17.87 6.83
CA PHE A 29 30.73 -17.73 8.19
C PHE A 29 31.38 -19.03 8.69
N ALA A 30 30.70 -20.17 8.54
CA ALA A 30 31.23 -21.47 8.93
C ALA A 30 32.53 -21.82 8.16
N ALA A 31 32.57 -21.55 6.85
CA ALA A 31 33.77 -21.75 6.04
C ALA A 31 34.93 -20.86 6.50
N LEU A 32 34.67 -19.58 6.79
CA LEU A 32 35.67 -18.66 7.32
C LEU A 32 36.18 -19.10 8.70
N THR A 33 35.29 -19.53 9.60
CA THR A 33 35.69 -20.07 10.91
C THR A 33 36.55 -21.32 10.76
N MET A 34 36.18 -22.25 9.87
CA MET A 34 36.97 -23.47 9.61
C MET A 34 38.33 -23.15 8.97
N LEU A 35 38.39 -22.20 8.03
CA LEU A 35 39.64 -21.76 7.40
C LEU A 35 40.57 -21.06 8.40
N SER A 36 40.02 -20.17 9.23
CA SER A 36 40.76 -19.47 10.28
C SER A 36 41.32 -20.47 11.30
N ALA A 37 40.48 -21.38 11.79
CA ALA A 37 40.90 -22.41 12.74
C ALA A 37 41.97 -23.33 12.16
N ARG A 38 41.89 -23.68 10.87
CA ARG A 38 42.91 -24.49 10.20
C ARG A 38 44.25 -23.77 10.16
N ASN A 39 44.27 -22.53 9.70
CA ASN A 39 45.49 -21.76 9.49
C ASN A 39 46.20 -21.39 10.81
N GLU A 40 45.42 -21.07 11.85
CA GLU A 40 45.96 -20.61 13.13
C GLU A 40 46.56 -21.77 13.94
N VAL A 41 45.87 -22.92 13.98
CA VAL A 41 46.34 -24.09 14.75
C VAL A 41 47.53 -24.79 14.08
N SER A 42 47.53 -24.95 12.75
CA SER A 42 48.66 -25.57 12.06
C SER A 42 49.88 -24.63 12.05
N GLY A 43 49.67 -23.34 11.82
CA GLY A 43 50.75 -22.36 11.75
C GLY A 43 51.49 -22.18 13.08
N LEU A 44 50.81 -22.27 14.22
CA LEU A 44 51.45 -22.20 15.53
C LEU A 44 52.29 -23.45 15.82
N THR A 45 51.77 -24.63 15.48
CA THR A 45 52.46 -25.91 15.72
C THR A 45 53.70 -26.05 14.84
N ASP A 46 53.62 -25.68 13.56
CA ASP A 46 54.74 -25.78 12.63
C ASP A 46 55.85 -24.79 12.99
N ARG A 47 55.50 -23.53 13.35
CA ARG A 47 56.49 -22.55 13.82
C ARG A 47 57.20 -23.02 15.09
N GLN A 48 56.45 -23.56 16.05
CA GLN A 48 57.05 -24.09 17.28
C GLN A 48 58.03 -25.23 16.98
N ARG A 49 57.69 -26.12 16.04
CA ARG A 49 58.58 -27.22 15.60
C ARG A 49 59.85 -26.69 14.92
N ASP A 50 59.73 -25.69 14.06
CA ASP A 50 60.87 -25.07 13.37
C ASP A 50 61.80 -24.32 14.34
N ASP A 51 61.23 -23.64 15.34
CA ASP A 51 61.97 -22.97 16.41
C ASP A 51 62.73 -23.98 17.28
N ASP A 52 62.09 -25.09 17.68
CA ASP A 52 62.72 -26.15 18.45
C ASP A 52 63.81 -26.87 17.65
N LEU A 53 63.58 -27.11 16.35
CA LEU A 53 64.54 -27.72 15.44
C LEU A 53 65.77 -26.82 15.27
N SER A 54 65.56 -25.51 15.06
CA SER A 54 66.63 -24.54 14.92
C SER A 54 67.42 -24.37 16.21
N ALA A 55 66.73 -24.27 17.36
CA ALA A 55 67.39 -24.18 18.67
C ALA A 55 68.20 -25.44 18.99
N THR A 56 67.73 -26.62 18.58
CA THR A 56 68.46 -27.88 18.73
C THR A 56 69.70 -27.92 17.82
N ALA A 57 69.59 -27.44 16.58
CA ALA A 57 70.71 -27.33 15.64
C ALA A 57 71.80 -26.40 16.17
N ILE A 58 71.41 -25.24 16.73
CA ILE A 58 72.34 -24.28 17.35
C ILE A 58 73.03 -24.91 18.57
N ALA A 59 72.27 -25.54 19.47
CA ALA A 59 72.85 -26.20 20.64
C ALA A 59 73.81 -27.34 20.28
N ALA A 60 73.53 -28.09 19.21
CA ALA A 60 74.41 -29.12 18.68
C ALA A 60 75.68 -28.51 18.04
N GLY A 61 75.54 -27.39 17.32
CA GLY A 61 76.67 -26.64 16.76
C GLY A 61 77.60 -26.08 17.84
N ASP A 62 77.04 -25.50 18.90
CA ASP A 62 77.81 -25.02 20.05
C ASP A 62 78.56 -26.16 20.77
N ALA A 63 77.95 -27.34 20.85
CA ALA A 63 78.58 -28.53 21.41
C ALA A 63 79.74 -29.03 20.52
N TYR A 64 79.53 -29.07 19.21
CA TYR A 64 80.56 -29.43 18.23
C TYR A 64 81.75 -28.46 18.29
N GLN A 65 81.49 -27.15 18.33
CA GLN A 65 82.53 -26.12 18.34
C GLN A 65 83.36 -26.16 19.63
N ARG A 66 82.72 -26.40 20.79
CA ARG A 66 83.42 -26.53 22.09
C ARG A 66 84.32 -27.76 22.17
N ALA A 67 83.95 -28.84 21.48
CA ALA A 67 84.68 -30.11 21.51
C ALA A 67 85.63 -30.31 20.31
N ASP A 68 85.63 -29.39 19.34
CA ASP A 68 86.36 -29.48 18.06
C ASP A 68 86.09 -30.79 17.29
N GLY A 69 84.84 -31.24 17.31
CA GLY A 69 84.42 -32.48 16.67
C GLY A 69 83.27 -33.18 17.37
N TRP A 70 82.64 -34.12 16.66
CA TRP A 70 81.51 -34.90 17.15
C TRP A 70 81.88 -35.94 18.22
N ALA A 71 83.11 -36.48 18.18
CA ALA A 71 83.52 -37.60 19.02
C ALA A 71 83.52 -37.28 20.53
N THR A 72 83.68 -36.01 20.90
CA THR A 72 83.78 -35.54 22.29
C THR A 72 82.74 -34.46 22.62
N ALA A 73 81.78 -34.20 21.73
CA ALA A 73 80.76 -33.18 21.92
C ALA A 73 79.76 -33.57 23.02
N ASP A 74 79.52 -32.66 23.98
CA ASP A 74 78.45 -32.83 24.98
C ASP A 74 77.10 -32.37 24.40
N LEU A 75 76.29 -33.35 24.02
CA LEU A 75 74.99 -33.15 23.36
C LEU A 75 73.83 -33.01 24.35
N ALA A 76 74.08 -32.98 25.67
CA ALA A 76 73.03 -32.86 26.68
C ALA A 76 72.17 -31.60 26.50
N GLY A 77 72.77 -30.49 26.06
CA GLY A 77 72.05 -29.25 25.76
C GLY A 77 71.07 -29.39 24.59
N ALA A 78 71.52 -30.00 23.48
CA ALA A 78 70.68 -30.26 22.31
C ALA A 78 69.56 -31.27 22.65
N ALA A 79 69.89 -32.31 23.40
CA ALA A 79 68.92 -33.30 23.88
C ALA A 79 67.87 -32.68 24.81
N ALA A 80 68.26 -31.76 25.69
CA ALA A 80 67.33 -31.04 26.57
C ALA A 80 66.36 -30.14 25.79
N VAL A 81 66.84 -29.45 24.75
CA VAL A 81 65.97 -28.63 23.88
C VAL A 81 64.95 -29.51 23.16
N ALA A 82 65.39 -30.62 22.54
CA ALA A 82 64.50 -31.58 21.89
C ALA A 82 63.49 -32.21 22.86
N ALA A 83 63.92 -32.51 24.10
CA ALA A 83 63.05 -33.08 25.12
C ALA A 83 61.90 -32.15 25.54
N ARG A 84 62.08 -30.81 25.53
CA ARG A 84 61.01 -29.85 25.86
C ARG A 84 59.80 -29.97 24.94
N SER A 85 60.03 -30.27 23.68
CA SER A 85 58.99 -30.49 22.67
C SER A 85 58.60 -31.96 22.51
N GLN A 86 59.07 -32.80 23.44
CA GLN A 86 58.91 -34.25 23.45
C GLN A 86 59.45 -34.91 22.17
N ALA A 87 60.33 -34.23 21.44
CA ALA A 87 60.93 -34.74 20.21
C ALA A 87 62.09 -35.69 20.50
N THR A 88 62.25 -36.69 19.64
CA THR A 88 63.44 -37.54 19.68
C THR A 88 64.48 -36.93 18.76
N LEU A 89 65.67 -36.71 19.31
CA LEU A 89 66.82 -36.19 18.60
C LEU A 89 67.65 -37.33 17.99
N THR A 90 68.04 -37.16 16.74
CA THR A 90 69.11 -37.90 16.08
C THR A 90 70.04 -36.88 15.44
N ILE A 91 71.34 -37.02 15.64
CA ILE A 91 72.36 -36.16 15.03
C ILE A 91 73.16 -37.01 14.06
N VAL A 92 73.34 -36.53 12.84
CA VAL A 92 74.20 -37.12 11.83
C VAL A 92 75.37 -36.19 11.53
N ASP A 93 76.53 -36.75 11.19
CA ASP A 93 77.68 -35.98 10.73
C ASP A 93 77.50 -35.49 9.28
N ALA A 94 78.52 -34.82 8.73
CA ALA A 94 78.53 -34.35 7.35
C ALA A 94 78.49 -35.48 6.29
N ASN A 95 78.82 -36.71 6.67
CA ASN A 95 78.77 -37.90 5.81
C ASN A 95 77.42 -38.64 5.91
N GLY A 96 76.53 -38.21 6.82
CA GLY A 96 75.25 -38.85 7.09
C GLY A 96 75.34 -40.03 8.07
N GLU A 97 76.48 -40.24 8.72
CA GLU A 97 76.60 -41.24 9.78
C GLU A 97 76.00 -40.72 11.08
N VAL A 98 75.28 -41.56 11.80
CA VAL A 98 74.64 -41.16 13.06
C VAL A 98 75.69 -40.99 14.15
N VAL A 99 75.87 -39.75 14.57
CA VAL A 99 76.77 -39.33 15.66
C VAL A 99 76.12 -39.57 17.01
N ALA A 100 74.83 -39.28 17.11
CA ALA A 100 74.04 -39.52 18.31
C ALA A 100 72.63 -39.94 17.89
N ALA A 101 72.24 -41.15 18.29
CA ALA A 101 70.91 -41.69 18.07
C ALA A 101 70.19 -41.80 19.42
N PRO A 102 68.86 -41.99 19.43
CA PRO A 102 68.10 -42.24 20.64
C PRO A 102 68.37 -43.66 21.16
N THR A 103 69.58 -43.87 21.66
CA THR A 103 69.98 -45.03 22.45
C THR A 103 70.75 -44.60 23.70
N ASP A 104 71.02 -43.31 23.88
CA ASP A 104 71.63 -42.83 25.10
C ASP A 104 70.64 -42.98 26.26
N ALA A 105 70.98 -43.88 27.18
CA ALA A 105 70.33 -44.05 28.47
C ALA A 105 70.13 -42.71 29.21
N LEU A 106 70.96 -41.71 28.89
CA LEU A 106 70.87 -40.34 29.40
C LEU A 106 69.64 -39.57 28.86
N ALA A 107 69.35 -39.62 27.56
CA ALA A 107 68.20 -38.93 26.97
C ALA A 107 66.87 -39.54 27.46
N SER A 108 66.84 -40.87 27.59
CA SER A 108 65.71 -41.57 28.19
C SER A 108 65.56 -41.26 29.69
N MET A 109 66.65 -41.22 30.45
CA MET A 109 66.63 -40.83 31.87
C MET A 109 66.21 -39.36 32.08
N MET A 110 66.66 -38.43 31.23
CA MET A 110 66.28 -37.01 31.32
C MET A 110 64.80 -36.78 30.98
N MET A 111 64.27 -37.49 29.97
CA MET A 111 62.83 -37.46 29.67
C MET A 111 62.01 -38.03 30.85
N GLN A 112 62.47 -39.11 31.47
CA GLN A 112 61.81 -39.74 32.61
C GLN A 112 61.86 -38.86 33.87
N MET A 113 62.97 -38.15 34.12
CA MET A 113 63.09 -37.18 35.22
C MET A 113 62.15 -35.98 35.07
N HIS A 114 61.83 -35.56 33.85
CA HIS A 114 60.89 -34.48 33.57
C HIS A 114 59.42 -34.95 33.43
N GLY A 115 59.13 -36.22 33.73
CA GLY A 115 57.78 -36.78 33.67
C GLY A 115 57.23 -36.94 32.25
N LEU A 116 58.10 -36.95 31.23
CA LEU A 116 57.72 -37.11 29.82
C LEU A 116 57.67 -38.60 29.46
N ALA A 117 56.61 -39.03 28.78
CA ALA A 117 56.32 -40.43 28.49
C ALA A 117 57.42 -41.12 27.65
N SER A 118 57.59 -42.43 27.87
CA SER A 118 58.63 -43.30 27.32
C SER A 118 58.72 -43.32 25.78
N VAL A 119 59.83 -43.89 25.30
CA VAL A 119 60.27 -44.03 23.90
C VAL A 119 59.24 -44.65 22.91
N ASP A 120 58.13 -45.20 23.39
CA ASP A 120 57.13 -45.98 22.62
C ASP A 120 55.94 -45.18 22.05
N THR A 121 55.88 -43.86 22.22
CA THR A 121 54.82 -43.05 21.57
C THR A 121 55.01 -43.09 20.05
N PRO A 122 53.96 -43.31 19.22
CA PRO A 122 54.08 -43.20 17.77
C PRO A 122 54.56 -41.79 17.39
N ARG A 123 55.55 -41.72 16.50
CA ARG A 123 56.19 -40.47 16.05
C ARG A 123 56.06 -40.31 14.55
N GLY A 124 55.92 -39.06 14.12
CA GLY A 124 55.85 -38.72 12.70
C GLY A 124 57.18 -38.91 11.97
N ASP A 125 57.20 -38.42 10.73
CA ASP A 125 58.40 -38.35 9.91
C ASP A 125 59.42 -37.39 10.54
N PRO A 126 60.73 -37.66 10.40
CA PRO A 126 61.76 -36.78 10.92
C PRO A 126 61.82 -35.47 10.15
N VAL A 127 61.95 -34.36 10.87
CA VAL A 127 62.27 -33.04 10.30
C VAL A 127 63.73 -32.74 10.62
N SER A 128 64.49 -32.23 9.65
CA SER A 128 65.93 -32.04 9.77
C SER A 128 66.36 -30.60 9.58
N ALA A 129 67.35 -30.15 10.36
CA ALA A 129 68.07 -28.90 10.14
C ALA A 129 69.57 -29.14 10.10
N ALA A 130 70.27 -28.40 9.24
CA ALA A 130 71.72 -28.46 9.16
C ALA A 130 72.35 -27.81 10.41
N VAL A 131 73.39 -28.44 10.93
CA VAL A 131 74.24 -27.88 11.97
C VAL A 131 75.38 -27.14 11.27
N VAL A 132 75.40 -25.82 11.42
CA VAL A 132 76.40 -24.97 10.76
C VAL A 132 77.29 -24.33 11.82
N VAL A 133 78.59 -24.55 11.72
CA VAL A 133 79.61 -23.97 12.59
C VAL A 133 80.61 -23.23 11.71
N ASP A 134 80.88 -21.96 12.01
CA ASP A 134 81.78 -21.09 11.23
C ASP A 134 81.51 -21.09 9.71
N GLY A 135 80.23 -21.16 9.33
CA GLY A 135 79.77 -21.16 7.94
C GLY A 135 79.93 -22.50 7.20
N LYS A 136 80.40 -23.56 7.88
CA LYS A 136 80.50 -24.91 7.33
C LYS A 136 79.42 -25.81 7.91
N ASN A 137 78.77 -26.59 7.04
CA ASN A 137 77.86 -27.63 7.48
C ASN A 137 78.67 -28.80 8.07
N VAL A 138 78.48 -29.07 9.35
CA VAL A 138 79.20 -30.12 10.09
C VAL A 138 78.32 -31.34 10.37
N GLY A 139 77.03 -31.28 10.04
CA GLY A 139 76.09 -32.37 10.28
C GLY A 139 74.63 -31.91 10.22
N ALA A 140 73.70 -32.74 10.65
CA ALA A 140 72.29 -32.35 10.77
C ALA A 140 71.65 -32.90 12.04
N VAL A 141 70.76 -32.11 12.64
CA VAL A 141 69.84 -32.58 13.67
C VAL A 141 68.56 -33.06 12.99
N MET A 142 68.03 -34.19 13.43
CA MET A 142 66.76 -34.75 13.00
C MET A 142 65.87 -34.92 14.22
N LEU A 143 64.70 -34.28 14.20
CA LEU A 143 63.71 -34.36 15.27
C LEU A 143 62.48 -35.16 14.82
N ARG A 144 62.03 -36.07 15.67
CA ARG A 144 60.76 -36.80 15.49
C ARG A 144 59.77 -36.45 16.60
N PHE A 145 58.71 -35.74 16.26
CA PHE A 145 57.67 -35.30 17.20
C PHE A 145 56.58 -36.38 17.42
N PRO A 146 55.95 -36.44 18.61
CA PRO A 146 54.87 -37.38 18.90
C PRO A 146 53.60 -37.08 18.09
N THR A 147 52.89 -38.12 17.65
CA THR A 147 51.63 -37.98 16.89
C THR A 147 50.43 -37.60 17.77
N GLN A 148 50.52 -37.74 19.10
CA GLN A 148 49.43 -37.37 20.02
C GLN A 148 49.09 -35.86 20.00
N ALA A 149 50.09 -35.01 19.71
CA ALA A 149 49.83 -33.58 19.43
C ALA A 149 48.86 -33.38 18.25
N MET A 150 48.92 -34.28 17.25
CA MET A 150 48.00 -34.29 16.11
C MET A 150 46.60 -34.80 16.48
N GLU A 151 46.46 -35.59 17.54
CA GLU A 151 45.16 -36.08 18.02
C GLU A 151 44.41 -35.01 18.83
N ALA A 152 45.11 -34.21 19.65
CA ALA A 152 44.53 -33.06 20.33
C ALA A 152 44.04 -31.99 19.32
N GLU A 153 44.81 -31.74 18.26
CA GLU A 153 44.42 -30.86 17.16
C GLU A 153 43.14 -31.34 16.46
N ARG A 154 43.01 -32.65 16.20
CA ARG A 154 41.78 -33.25 15.63
C ARG A 154 40.57 -33.06 16.55
N HIS A 155 40.72 -33.27 17.85
CA HIS A 155 39.63 -33.07 18.81
C HIS A 155 39.13 -31.62 18.85
N VAL A 156 40.06 -30.64 18.80
CA VAL A 156 39.69 -29.22 18.71
C VAL A 156 38.97 -28.92 17.40
N ARG A 157 39.46 -29.45 16.27
CA ARG A 157 38.80 -29.30 14.96
C ARG A 157 37.39 -29.90 14.94
N ASP A 158 37.20 -31.09 15.48
CA ASP A 158 35.90 -31.76 15.55
C ASP A 158 34.92 -31.04 16.49
N ALA A 159 35.42 -30.44 17.57
CA ALA A 159 34.62 -29.60 18.45
C ALA A 159 34.15 -28.32 17.72
N LEU A 160 35.05 -27.64 17.00
CA LEU A 160 34.74 -26.44 16.21
C LEU A 160 33.78 -26.76 15.04
N ALA A 161 33.94 -27.90 14.38
CA ALA A 161 33.04 -28.33 13.31
C ALA A 161 31.63 -28.59 13.84
N ARG A 162 31.49 -29.24 15.00
CA ARG A 162 30.17 -29.50 15.62
C ARG A 162 29.46 -28.22 16.04
N THR A 163 30.15 -27.27 16.66
CA THR A 163 29.54 -25.99 17.04
C THR A 163 29.17 -25.15 15.81
N ALA A 164 29.97 -25.19 14.74
CA ALA A 164 29.62 -24.55 13.48
C ALA A 164 28.34 -25.14 12.85
N ILE A 165 28.21 -26.47 12.81
CA ILE A 165 27.00 -27.14 12.28
C ILE A 165 25.77 -26.77 13.11
N LEU A 166 25.87 -26.76 14.43
CA LEU A 166 24.76 -26.37 15.30
C LEU A 166 24.34 -24.92 15.04
N GLY A 167 25.31 -24.01 14.89
CA GLY A 167 25.07 -22.62 14.51
C GLY A 167 24.32 -22.51 13.17
N VAL A 168 24.69 -23.34 12.19
CA VAL A 168 24.02 -23.38 10.89
C VAL A 168 22.55 -23.80 11.01
N LEU A 169 22.28 -24.85 11.80
CA LEU A 169 20.93 -25.36 12.00
C LEU A 169 20.02 -24.34 12.71
N ILE A 170 20.54 -23.65 13.74
CA ILE A 170 19.82 -22.61 14.46
C ILE A 170 19.49 -21.45 13.50
N ALA A 171 20.47 -20.98 12.74
CA ALA A 171 20.28 -19.89 11.79
C ALA A 171 19.26 -20.25 10.69
N ALA A 172 19.29 -21.49 10.18
CA ALA A 172 18.31 -21.99 9.23
C ALA A 172 16.88 -22.01 9.83
N GLY A 173 16.75 -22.44 11.09
CA GLY A 173 15.47 -22.41 11.81
C GLY A 173 14.92 -21.00 11.98
N VAL A 174 15.76 -20.05 12.41
CA VAL A 174 15.36 -18.63 12.53
C VAL A 174 14.96 -18.04 11.18
N ALA A 175 15.74 -18.31 10.12
CA ALA A 175 15.43 -17.86 8.77
C ALA A 175 14.07 -18.40 8.28
N LEU A 176 13.76 -19.66 8.57
CA LEU A 176 12.46 -20.26 8.23
C LEU A 176 11.31 -19.58 8.97
N VAL A 177 11.46 -19.30 10.28
CA VAL A 177 10.43 -18.60 11.07
C VAL A 177 10.19 -17.20 10.53
N VAL A 178 11.25 -16.44 10.24
CA VAL A 178 11.14 -15.09 9.66
C VAL A 178 10.48 -15.14 8.28
N ALA A 179 10.86 -16.08 7.42
CA ALA A 179 10.27 -16.26 6.11
C ALA A 179 8.75 -16.56 6.18
N LEU A 180 8.34 -17.44 7.10
CA LEU A 180 6.92 -17.73 7.33
C LEU A 180 6.16 -16.52 7.87
N TYR A 181 6.76 -15.78 8.82
CA TYR A 181 6.18 -14.56 9.37
C TYR A 181 5.94 -13.51 8.28
N VAL A 182 6.97 -13.20 7.47
CA VAL A 182 6.87 -12.22 6.38
C VAL A 182 5.85 -12.67 5.33
N SER A 183 5.82 -13.95 4.96
CA SER A 183 4.84 -14.44 3.98
C SER A 183 3.40 -14.25 4.46
N VAL A 184 3.12 -14.52 5.74
CA VAL A 184 1.77 -14.41 6.27
C VAL A 184 1.38 -12.95 6.51
N ARG A 185 2.29 -12.14 7.05
CA ARG A 185 2.00 -10.75 7.45
C ARG A 185 2.09 -9.72 6.32
N VAL A 186 2.84 -10.01 5.24
CA VAL A 186 3.08 -9.05 4.15
C VAL A 186 2.56 -9.59 2.82
N THR A 187 3.00 -10.78 2.42
CA THR A 187 2.71 -11.27 1.06
C THR A 187 1.24 -11.64 0.85
N ARG A 188 0.58 -12.21 1.87
CA ARG A 188 -0.84 -12.58 1.79
C ARG A 188 -1.75 -11.35 1.57
N PRO A 189 -1.72 -10.29 2.41
CA PRO A 189 -2.53 -9.08 2.19
C PRO A 189 -2.30 -8.43 0.82
N VAL A 190 -1.04 -8.34 0.37
CA VAL A 190 -0.71 -7.76 -0.95
C VAL A 190 -1.33 -8.57 -2.08
N THR A 191 -1.30 -9.90 -2.00
CA THR A 191 -1.91 -10.77 -3.01
C THR A 191 -3.44 -10.66 -2.98
N ALA A 192 -4.04 -10.53 -1.79
CA ALA A 192 -5.47 -10.31 -1.62
C ALA A 192 -5.91 -8.98 -2.25
N LEU A 193 -5.19 -7.88 -1.98
CA LEU A 193 -5.42 -6.58 -2.62
C LEU A 193 -5.32 -6.65 -4.14
N THR A 194 -4.28 -7.32 -4.66
CA THR A 194 -4.10 -7.49 -6.11
C THR A 194 -5.28 -8.22 -6.75
N THR A 195 -5.75 -9.29 -6.09
CA THR A 195 -6.90 -10.08 -6.56
C THR A 195 -8.18 -9.24 -6.50
N ALA A 196 -8.41 -8.54 -5.39
CA ALA A 196 -9.58 -7.70 -5.20
C ALA A 196 -9.63 -6.52 -6.19
N ALA A 197 -8.48 -5.92 -6.51
CA ALA A 197 -8.40 -4.90 -7.55
C ALA A 197 -8.75 -5.46 -8.94
N GLY A 198 -8.31 -6.68 -9.26
CA GLY A 198 -8.70 -7.39 -10.48
C GLY A 198 -10.20 -7.69 -10.52
N ASP A 199 -10.77 -8.13 -9.40
CA ASP A 199 -12.21 -8.41 -9.27
C ASP A 199 -13.06 -7.14 -9.44
N LEU A 200 -12.62 -6.03 -8.82
CA LEU A 200 -13.26 -4.73 -8.97
C LEU A 200 -13.19 -4.23 -10.42
N ALA A 201 -12.04 -4.39 -11.09
CA ALA A 201 -11.88 -4.06 -12.50
C ALA A 201 -12.74 -4.93 -13.43
N ALA A 202 -13.03 -6.17 -13.03
CA ALA A 202 -13.96 -7.07 -13.72
C ALA A 202 -15.45 -6.77 -13.42
N GLY A 203 -15.74 -5.75 -12.61
CA GLY A 203 -17.09 -5.30 -12.29
C GLY A 203 -17.71 -5.88 -11.01
N ARG A 204 -16.95 -6.63 -10.20
CA ARG A 204 -17.41 -7.11 -8.87
C ARG A 204 -17.27 -6.01 -7.82
N ARG A 205 -18.30 -5.17 -7.68
CA ARG A 205 -18.31 -3.95 -6.85
C ARG A 205 -18.50 -4.19 -5.35
N ASP A 206 -18.91 -5.39 -4.96
CA ASP A 206 -19.05 -5.85 -3.57
C ASP A 206 -17.72 -6.32 -2.95
N THR A 207 -16.66 -6.40 -3.74
CA THR A 207 -15.34 -6.88 -3.28
C THR A 207 -14.73 -5.94 -2.25
N ARG A 208 -14.41 -6.46 -1.07
CA ARG A 208 -13.67 -5.74 -0.01
C ARG A 208 -12.50 -6.58 0.47
N VAL A 209 -11.48 -5.91 1.00
CA VAL A 209 -10.29 -6.54 1.56
C VAL A 209 -10.26 -6.34 3.06
N ASP A 210 -9.78 -7.36 3.77
CA ASP A 210 -9.55 -7.30 5.20
C ASP A 210 -8.52 -6.21 5.55
N THR A 211 -8.81 -5.45 6.62
CA THR A 211 -7.94 -4.37 7.13
C THR A 211 -6.99 -4.86 8.24
N ASP A 212 -7.06 -6.15 8.60
CA ASP A 212 -6.10 -6.76 9.52
C ASP A 212 -4.70 -6.85 8.88
N GLY A 213 -3.85 -5.88 9.18
CA GLY A 213 -2.50 -5.80 8.64
C GLY A 213 -1.58 -4.83 9.40
N PRO A 214 -0.25 -4.97 9.23
CA PRO A 214 0.69 -3.99 9.75
C PRO A 214 0.48 -2.61 9.10
N GLY A 215 0.80 -1.55 9.84
CA GLY A 215 0.45 -0.13 9.59
C GLY A 215 0.15 0.25 8.14
N GLU A 216 1.17 0.27 7.28
CA GLU A 216 1.08 0.74 5.90
C GLU A 216 0.15 -0.12 5.03
N LEU A 217 0.10 -1.44 5.29
CA LEU A 217 -0.80 -2.35 4.57
C LEU A 217 -2.26 -2.16 5.00
N ARG A 218 -2.50 -1.87 6.28
CA ARG A 218 -3.84 -1.53 6.76
C ARG A 218 -4.33 -0.23 6.13
N THR A 219 -3.51 0.82 6.13
CA THR A 219 -3.85 2.09 5.47
C THR A 219 -4.15 1.90 3.98
N LEU A 220 -3.38 1.04 3.29
CA LEU A 220 -3.64 0.71 1.88
C LEU A 220 -4.96 -0.05 1.69
N ALA A 221 -5.28 -0.99 2.58
CA ALA A 221 -6.56 -1.72 2.54
C ALA A 221 -7.76 -0.80 2.84
N GLU A 222 -7.64 0.10 3.81
CA GLU A 222 -8.63 1.13 4.12
C GLU A 222 -8.86 2.06 2.92
N ALA A 223 -7.78 2.54 2.29
CA ALA A 223 -7.87 3.36 1.09
C ALA A 223 -8.51 2.62 -0.10
N PHE A 224 -8.17 1.35 -0.31
CA PHE A 224 -8.80 0.51 -1.33
C PHE A 224 -10.30 0.33 -1.07
N ASN A 225 -10.70 0.00 0.16
CA ASN A 225 -12.10 -0.16 0.52
C ASN A 225 -12.89 1.14 0.36
N GLY A 226 -12.31 2.28 0.77
CA GLY A 226 -12.94 3.60 0.57
C GLY A 226 -13.16 3.94 -0.90
N MET A 227 -12.19 3.64 -1.76
CA MET A 227 -12.34 3.77 -3.22
C MET A 227 -13.42 2.82 -3.78
N ALA A 228 -13.44 1.56 -3.33
CA ALA A 228 -14.44 0.57 -3.77
C ALA A 228 -15.86 0.98 -3.35
N ASP A 229 -16.04 1.51 -2.14
CA ASP A 229 -17.31 2.06 -1.66
C ASP A 229 -17.76 3.26 -2.48
N HIS A 230 -16.83 4.16 -2.83
CA HIS A 230 -17.15 5.32 -3.65
C HIS A 230 -17.63 4.90 -5.05
N LEU A 231 -16.90 3.98 -5.70
CA LEU A 231 -17.27 3.45 -7.02
C LEU A 231 -18.59 2.67 -7.01
N ASP A 232 -18.90 1.92 -5.94
CA ASP A 232 -20.17 1.23 -5.80
C ASP A 232 -21.33 2.23 -5.62
N ARG A 233 -21.14 3.27 -4.81
CA ARG A 233 -22.14 4.35 -4.67
C ARG A 233 -22.41 5.07 -5.99
N GLU A 234 -21.36 5.47 -6.71
CA GLU A 234 -21.49 6.18 -7.99
C GLU A 234 -22.28 5.36 -9.02
N ASP A 235 -22.04 4.05 -9.08
CA ASP A 235 -22.75 3.18 -10.02
C ASP A 235 -24.17 2.84 -9.61
N ARG A 236 -24.45 2.74 -8.31
CA ARG A 236 -25.84 2.67 -7.83
C ARG A 236 -26.59 3.94 -8.21
N LEU A 237 -26.01 5.12 -7.97
CA LEU A 237 -26.60 6.40 -8.37
C LEU A 237 -26.84 6.46 -9.89
N ARG A 238 -25.87 6.04 -10.70
CA ARG A 238 -26.01 5.95 -12.15
C ARG A 238 -27.13 5.00 -12.58
N ARG A 239 -27.23 3.82 -11.97
CA ARG A 239 -28.30 2.84 -12.30
C ARG A 239 -29.67 3.37 -11.92
N ASN A 240 -29.80 3.98 -10.74
CA ASN A 240 -31.03 4.60 -10.29
C ASN A 240 -31.45 5.72 -11.25
N LEU A 241 -30.51 6.61 -11.61
CA LEU A 241 -30.73 7.66 -12.61
C LEU A 241 -31.29 7.10 -13.93
N VAL A 242 -30.69 6.04 -14.47
CA VAL A 242 -31.17 5.42 -15.72
C VAL A 242 -32.58 4.83 -15.53
N ALA A 243 -32.86 4.18 -14.40
CA ALA A 243 -34.16 3.61 -14.11
C ALA A 243 -35.23 4.71 -13.97
N ASP A 244 -34.92 5.80 -13.28
CA ASP A 244 -35.82 6.92 -13.04
C ASP A 244 -36.12 7.68 -14.33
N VAL A 245 -35.10 7.96 -15.16
CA VAL A 245 -35.28 8.52 -16.52
C VAL A 245 -36.20 7.63 -17.35
N ALA A 246 -35.97 6.31 -17.35
CA ALA A 246 -36.79 5.38 -18.11
C ALA A 246 -38.25 5.37 -17.61
N HIS A 247 -38.48 5.52 -16.31
CA HIS A 247 -39.82 5.61 -15.74
C HIS A 247 -40.52 6.91 -16.16
N GLU A 248 -39.85 8.05 -16.03
CA GLU A 248 -40.40 9.36 -16.37
C GLU A 248 -40.68 9.55 -17.86
N LEU A 249 -39.94 8.86 -18.73
CA LEU A 249 -40.22 8.85 -20.18
C LEU A 249 -41.35 7.89 -20.55
N ARG A 250 -41.52 6.77 -19.84
CA ARG A 250 -42.52 5.75 -20.19
C ARG A 250 -43.96 6.26 -20.06
N THR A 251 -44.27 6.96 -18.98
CA THR A 251 -45.62 7.50 -18.73
C THR A 251 -46.13 8.44 -19.83
N PRO A 252 -45.41 9.51 -20.20
CA PRO A 252 -45.87 10.43 -21.25
C PRO A 252 -45.92 9.76 -22.63
N LEU A 253 -44.99 8.85 -22.93
CA LEU A 253 -45.03 8.06 -24.16
C LEU A 253 -46.25 7.13 -24.22
N ALA A 254 -46.62 6.50 -23.10
CA ALA A 254 -47.82 5.65 -23.03
C ALA A 254 -49.11 6.47 -23.21
N ILE A 255 -49.17 7.69 -22.66
CA ILE A 255 -50.30 8.62 -22.87
C ILE A 255 -50.39 9.04 -24.34
N LEU A 256 -49.27 9.47 -24.94
CA LEU A 256 -49.23 9.80 -26.36
C LEU A 256 -49.68 8.64 -27.24
N GLN A 257 -49.20 7.43 -26.94
CA GLN A 257 -49.56 6.23 -27.69
C GLN A 257 -51.05 5.91 -27.52
N GLY A 258 -51.58 5.88 -26.31
CA GLY A 258 -52.99 5.57 -26.06
C GLY A 258 -53.94 6.59 -26.71
N SER A 259 -53.62 7.87 -26.61
CA SER A 259 -54.42 8.94 -27.23
C SER A 259 -54.35 8.90 -28.76
N THR A 260 -53.20 8.55 -29.35
CA THR A 260 -53.10 8.39 -30.81
C THR A 260 -53.78 7.12 -31.32
N GLU A 261 -53.72 6.00 -30.58
CA GLU A 261 -54.50 4.79 -30.85
C GLU A 261 -56.01 5.06 -30.79
N ALA A 262 -56.50 5.75 -29.75
CA ALA A 262 -57.91 6.12 -29.62
C ALA A 262 -58.42 6.98 -30.79
N LEU A 263 -57.59 7.90 -31.29
CA LEU A 263 -57.89 8.69 -32.49
C LEU A 263 -57.91 7.84 -33.77
N LEU A 264 -56.99 6.89 -33.91
CA LEU A 264 -56.91 6.00 -35.08
C LEU A 264 -58.07 5.01 -35.14
N ASP A 265 -58.48 4.48 -33.99
CA ASP A 265 -59.60 3.54 -33.87
C ASP A 265 -60.97 4.25 -33.94
N GLY A 266 -60.98 5.58 -33.97
CA GLY A 266 -62.19 6.40 -34.03
C GLY A 266 -62.99 6.44 -32.73
N VAL A 267 -62.40 5.99 -31.62
CA VAL A 267 -62.95 6.10 -30.26
C VAL A 267 -63.01 7.58 -29.86
N ASP A 268 -61.93 8.32 -30.12
CA ASP A 268 -61.85 9.76 -29.93
C ASP A 268 -61.88 10.52 -31.27
N ARG A 269 -62.32 11.78 -31.21
CA ARG A 269 -62.30 12.70 -32.35
C ARG A 269 -61.09 13.64 -32.25
N PRO A 270 -60.48 14.04 -33.37
CA PRO A 270 -59.35 14.97 -33.38
C PRO A 270 -59.84 16.42 -33.15
N THR A 271 -60.32 16.68 -31.94
CA THR A 271 -60.73 18.03 -31.53
C THR A 271 -59.50 18.85 -31.09
N PRO A 272 -59.60 20.19 -31.08
CA PRO A 272 -58.53 21.04 -30.57
C PRO A 272 -58.10 20.68 -29.14
N GLU A 273 -59.02 20.23 -28.28
CA GLU A 273 -58.66 19.82 -26.91
C GLU A 273 -57.78 18.57 -26.90
N VAL A 274 -58.12 17.54 -27.69
CA VAL A 274 -57.35 16.28 -27.76
C VAL A 274 -55.98 16.50 -28.38
N LEU A 275 -55.91 17.27 -29.48
CA LEU A 275 -54.64 17.63 -30.12
C LEU A 275 -53.79 18.54 -29.23
N GLY A 276 -54.43 19.44 -28.47
CA GLY A 276 -53.78 20.26 -27.45
C GLY A 276 -53.13 19.42 -26.37
N SER A 277 -53.87 18.44 -25.81
CA SER A 277 -53.35 17.52 -24.80
C SER A 277 -52.14 16.70 -25.30
N LEU A 278 -52.17 16.22 -26.55
CA LEU A 278 -51.00 15.56 -27.17
C LEU A 278 -49.80 16.51 -27.28
N ASN A 279 -50.02 17.76 -27.70
CA ASN A 279 -48.95 18.76 -27.82
C ASN A 279 -48.37 19.16 -26.45
N ASP A 280 -49.20 19.20 -25.41
CA ASP A 280 -48.75 19.43 -24.04
C ASP A 280 -47.82 18.32 -23.56
N GLU A 281 -48.13 17.06 -23.90
CA GLU A 281 -47.30 15.92 -23.55
C GLU A 281 -45.96 15.91 -24.32
N VAL A 282 -45.97 16.28 -25.61
CA VAL A 282 -44.73 16.51 -26.38
C VAL A 282 -43.90 17.63 -25.76
N SER A 283 -44.54 18.72 -25.35
CA SER A 283 -43.86 19.86 -24.72
C SER A 283 -43.25 19.48 -23.37
N ARG A 284 -43.94 18.62 -22.60
CA ARG A 284 -43.44 18.03 -21.35
C ARG A 284 -42.22 17.13 -21.58
N LEU A 285 -42.26 16.25 -22.58
CA LEU A 285 -41.11 15.43 -22.98
C LEU A 285 -39.91 16.28 -23.40
N ARG A 286 -40.13 17.34 -24.19
CA ARG A 286 -39.06 18.26 -24.60
C ARG A 286 -38.39 18.93 -23.41
N ARG A 287 -39.17 19.41 -22.43
CA ARG A 287 -38.63 20.00 -21.20
C ARG A 287 -37.83 18.98 -20.39
N LEU A 288 -38.35 17.77 -20.24
CA LEU A 288 -37.65 16.67 -19.54
C LEU A 288 -36.28 16.36 -20.17
N VAL A 289 -36.21 16.29 -21.51
CA VAL A 289 -34.94 16.08 -22.22
C VAL A 289 -33.98 17.25 -21.98
N GLY A 290 -34.45 18.50 -22.08
CA GLY A 290 -33.61 19.67 -21.83
C GLY A 290 -33.08 19.76 -20.40
N ASP A 291 -33.89 19.35 -19.41
CA ASP A 291 -33.47 19.26 -18.01
C ASP A 291 -32.38 18.19 -17.83
N LEU A 292 -32.50 17.04 -18.50
CA LEU A 292 -31.50 15.97 -18.48
C LEU A 292 -30.18 16.37 -19.17
N GLU A 293 -30.25 17.09 -20.28
CA GLU A 293 -29.06 17.64 -20.95
C GLU A 293 -28.34 18.65 -20.04
N THR A 294 -29.10 19.51 -19.37
CA THR A 294 -28.54 20.47 -18.41
C THR A 294 -27.84 19.76 -17.25
N LEU A 295 -28.47 18.71 -16.71
CA LEU A 295 -27.93 17.90 -15.63
C LEU A 295 -26.62 17.20 -16.06
N ALA A 296 -26.64 16.49 -17.19
CA ALA A 296 -25.47 15.76 -17.69
C ALA A 296 -24.29 16.69 -18.00
N ALA A 297 -24.57 17.88 -18.54
CA ALA A 297 -23.53 18.87 -18.84
C ALA A 297 -22.93 19.50 -17.57
N ALA A 298 -23.72 19.65 -16.50
CA ALA A 298 -23.23 20.13 -15.21
C ALA A 298 -22.30 19.11 -14.54
N GLU A 299 -22.67 17.82 -14.53
CA GLU A 299 -21.87 16.74 -13.94
C GLU A 299 -20.51 16.53 -14.61
N ALA A 300 -20.43 16.69 -15.93
CA ALA A 300 -19.19 16.47 -16.69
C ALA A 300 -18.15 17.60 -16.49
N ALA A 301 -18.37 18.55 -15.57
CA ALA A 301 -17.66 19.83 -15.48
C ALA A 301 -17.66 20.62 -16.81
N GLY A 302 -18.60 20.27 -17.71
CA GLY A 302 -18.73 20.79 -19.07
C GLY A 302 -19.49 22.11 -19.12
N LEU A 303 -20.33 22.40 -18.11
CA LEU A 303 -20.83 23.75 -17.90
C LEU A 303 -19.67 24.64 -17.41
N ARG A 304 -19.21 25.51 -18.30
CA ARG A 304 -18.43 26.72 -17.96
C ARG A 304 -19.42 27.89 -18.01
N PRO A 305 -20.13 28.22 -16.90
CA PRO A 305 -21.03 29.36 -16.91
C PRO A 305 -20.23 30.64 -17.19
N ARG A 306 -20.84 31.57 -17.91
CA ARG A 306 -20.28 32.92 -18.01
C ARG A 306 -20.32 33.56 -16.63
N ALA A 307 -19.26 34.27 -16.27
CA ALA A 307 -19.20 35.01 -15.02
C ALA A 307 -19.53 36.48 -15.31
N ASP A 308 -20.79 36.74 -15.66
CA ASP A 308 -21.28 38.08 -15.95
C ASP A 308 -21.91 38.70 -14.68
N ARG A 309 -21.93 40.03 -14.62
CA ARG A 309 -22.69 40.75 -13.59
C ARG A 309 -24.16 40.74 -13.97
N VAL A 310 -24.99 40.09 -13.17
CA VAL A 310 -26.43 39.91 -13.44
C VAL A 310 -27.25 40.45 -12.28
N ASP A 311 -28.29 41.23 -12.57
CA ASP A 311 -29.24 41.70 -11.56
C ASP A 311 -30.34 40.65 -11.34
N LEU A 312 -30.34 40.01 -10.16
CA LEU A 312 -31.35 39.01 -9.80
C LEU A 312 -32.76 39.61 -9.74
N ALA A 313 -32.91 40.91 -9.46
CA ALA A 313 -34.22 41.56 -9.46
C ALA A 313 -34.84 41.54 -10.86
N ALA A 314 -34.06 41.88 -11.89
CA ALA A 314 -34.49 41.81 -13.29
C ALA A 314 -34.77 40.37 -13.74
N VAL A 315 -33.94 39.41 -13.31
CA VAL A 315 -34.12 37.99 -13.61
C VAL A 315 -35.43 37.47 -13.00
N ALA A 316 -35.68 37.79 -11.72
CA ALA A 316 -36.88 37.38 -10.98
C ALA A 316 -38.15 37.99 -11.58
N ALA A 317 -38.12 39.28 -11.93
CA ALA A 317 -39.24 39.96 -12.58
C ALA A 317 -39.57 39.34 -13.94
N SER A 318 -38.55 39.09 -14.77
CA SER A 318 -38.72 38.44 -16.08
C SER A 318 -39.31 37.02 -15.95
N ALA A 319 -38.80 36.22 -15.00
CA ALA A 319 -39.31 34.87 -14.76
C ALA A 319 -40.75 34.88 -14.20
N ALA A 320 -41.07 35.86 -13.35
CA ALA A 320 -42.41 36.09 -12.83
C ALA A 320 -43.41 36.46 -13.94
N ASP A 321 -43.01 37.34 -14.85
CA ASP A 321 -43.84 37.75 -16.00
C ASP A 321 -44.12 36.57 -16.94
N LEU A 322 -43.13 35.71 -17.18
CA LEU A 322 -43.28 34.49 -17.99
C LEU A 322 -44.32 33.52 -17.40
N LEU A 323 -44.36 33.39 -16.06
CA LEU A 323 -45.23 32.43 -15.37
C LEU A 323 -46.55 33.03 -14.87
N ARG A 324 -46.73 34.35 -14.99
CA ARG A 324 -47.94 35.05 -14.58
C ARG A 324 -49.21 34.48 -15.24
N PRO A 325 -49.26 34.16 -16.55
CA PRO A 325 -50.44 33.54 -17.16
C PRO A 325 -50.84 32.21 -16.52
N LEU A 326 -49.85 31.40 -16.11
CA LEU A 326 -50.09 30.12 -15.45
C LEU A 326 -50.58 30.29 -14.01
N ALA A 327 -50.09 31.31 -13.31
CA ALA A 327 -50.57 31.67 -11.98
C ALA A 327 -52.01 32.21 -12.04
N ASP A 328 -52.31 33.08 -13.02
CA ASP A 328 -53.62 33.68 -13.22
C ASP A 328 -54.69 32.64 -13.55
N ASP A 329 -54.39 31.65 -14.40
CA ASP A 329 -55.27 30.52 -14.72
C ASP A 329 -55.66 29.70 -13.48
N ARG A 330 -54.80 29.72 -12.45
CA ARG A 330 -55.04 29.06 -11.15
C ARG A 330 -55.55 30.01 -10.05
N GLU A 331 -55.86 31.25 -10.38
CA GLU A 331 -56.25 32.30 -9.43
C GLU A 331 -55.17 32.56 -8.34
N ILE A 332 -53.89 32.30 -8.62
CA ILE A 332 -52.80 32.49 -7.65
C ILE A 332 -52.28 33.94 -7.72
N THR A 333 -52.17 34.62 -6.58
CA THR A 333 -51.61 35.96 -6.50
C THR A 333 -50.07 35.90 -6.52
N LEU A 334 -49.45 36.37 -7.60
CA LEU A 334 -47.99 36.44 -7.74
C LEU A 334 -47.48 37.85 -7.36
N THR A 335 -46.80 37.99 -6.23
CA THR A 335 -46.21 39.26 -5.77
C THR A 335 -44.69 39.25 -5.97
N VAL A 336 -44.18 40.29 -6.63
CA VAL A 336 -42.75 40.49 -6.87
C VAL A 336 -42.29 41.67 -6.01
N ASP A 337 -41.56 41.37 -4.94
CA ASP A 337 -41.02 42.31 -3.97
C ASP A 337 -39.50 42.25 -3.99
N VAL A 338 -38.91 42.84 -5.03
CA VAL A 338 -37.49 42.67 -5.39
C VAL A 338 -36.68 43.92 -5.05
N GLU A 339 -35.56 43.73 -4.35
CA GLU A 339 -34.51 44.75 -4.20
C GLU A 339 -33.36 44.47 -5.17
N PRO A 340 -32.65 45.51 -5.67
CA PRO A 340 -31.50 45.32 -6.55
C PRO A 340 -30.46 44.37 -5.95
N ALA A 341 -30.14 43.30 -6.65
CA ALA A 341 -29.28 42.24 -6.13
C ALA A 341 -28.35 41.73 -7.23
N ALA A 342 -27.17 42.34 -7.34
CA ALA A 342 -26.18 41.97 -8.33
C ALA A 342 -25.44 40.68 -7.93
N ALA A 343 -25.54 39.65 -8.77
CA ALA A 343 -24.85 38.36 -8.64
C ALA A 343 -23.82 38.18 -9.76
N ILE A 344 -22.83 37.33 -9.52
CA ILE A 344 -21.94 36.83 -10.58
C ILE A 344 -22.51 35.53 -11.14
N GLY A 345 -22.78 35.49 -12.44
CA GLY A 345 -23.18 34.26 -13.12
C GLY A 345 -23.70 34.44 -14.54
N ASP A 346 -24.21 33.34 -15.09
CA ASP A 346 -24.75 33.30 -16.44
C ASP A 346 -26.24 33.69 -16.41
N ALA A 347 -26.60 34.75 -17.14
CA ALA A 347 -27.95 35.31 -17.11
C ALA A 347 -29.03 34.29 -17.53
N ASP A 348 -28.76 33.44 -18.53
CA ASP A 348 -29.72 32.45 -19.01
C ASP A 348 -29.93 31.36 -17.94
N ARG A 349 -28.87 30.97 -17.23
CA ARG A 349 -28.92 29.95 -16.17
C ARG A 349 -29.58 30.47 -14.90
N LEU A 350 -29.31 31.71 -14.52
CA LEU A 350 -29.98 32.37 -13.40
C LEU A 350 -31.48 32.53 -13.68
N HIS A 351 -31.84 32.85 -14.93
CA HIS A 351 -33.24 32.87 -15.35
C HIS A 351 -33.88 31.48 -15.31
N GLN A 352 -33.17 30.44 -15.76
CA GLN A 352 -33.63 29.05 -15.64
C GLN A 352 -33.87 28.65 -14.17
N ILE A 353 -32.99 29.06 -13.25
CA ILE A 353 -33.17 28.85 -11.81
C ILE A 353 -34.48 29.51 -11.32
N ALA A 354 -34.66 30.80 -11.64
CA ALA A 354 -35.84 31.55 -11.21
C ALA A 354 -37.14 30.93 -11.76
N VAL A 355 -37.18 30.56 -13.04
CA VAL A 355 -38.32 29.89 -13.67
C VAL A 355 -38.63 28.56 -12.97
N ASN A 356 -37.62 27.75 -12.67
CA ASN A 356 -37.82 26.46 -11.99
C ASN A 356 -38.38 26.62 -10.58
N LEU A 357 -37.88 27.59 -9.80
CA LEU A 357 -38.38 27.86 -8.44
C LEU A 357 -39.84 28.36 -8.46
N ILE A 358 -40.14 29.34 -9.33
CA ILE A 358 -41.48 29.93 -9.42
C ILE A 358 -42.48 28.92 -9.98
N ALA A 359 -42.11 28.15 -11.00
CA ALA A 359 -42.96 27.09 -11.54
C ALA A 359 -43.26 26.03 -10.49
N ASN A 360 -42.28 25.70 -9.63
CA ASN A 360 -42.49 24.81 -8.50
C ASN A 360 -43.49 25.39 -7.49
N ALA A 361 -43.37 26.67 -7.14
CA ALA A 361 -44.31 27.34 -6.25
C ALA A 361 -45.74 27.37 -6.84
N VAL A 362 -45.90 27.74 -8.12
CA VAL A 362 -47.21 27.76 -8.83
C VAL A 362 -47.84 26.37 -8.89
N LYS A 363 -47.02 25.32 -9.00
CA LYS A 363 -47.47 23.94 -9.05
C LYS A 363 -48.11 23.49 -7.73
N PHE A 364 -47.49 23.81 -6.59
CA PHE A 364 -47.88 23.31 -5.27
C PHE A 364 -48.78 24.26 -4.47
N THR A 365 -48.86 25.53 -4.86
CA THR A 365 -49.79 26.48 -4.28
C THR A 365 -51.23 26.13 -4.68
N PRO A 366 -52.18 26.04 -3.73
CA PRO A 366 -53.59 25.83 -4.04
C PRO A 366 -54.18 27.02 -4.80
N ALA A 367 -55.31 26.80 -5.48
CA ALA A 367 -56.04 27.90 -6.13
C ALA A 367 -56.40 28.99 -5.12
N ARG A 368 -56.32 30.27 -5.51
CA ARG A 368 -56.46 31.45 -4.62
C ARG A 368 -55.36 31.60 -3.58
N GLY A 369 -54.26 30.85 -3.71
CA GLY A 369 -53.06 31.04 -2.90
C GLY A 369 -52.26 32.27 -3.33
N ALA A 370 -51.10 32.43 -2.70
CA ALA A 370 -50.20 33.54 -2.94
C ALA A 370 -48.75 33.05 -2.97
N ILE A 371 -47.96 33.67 -3.84
CA ILE A 371 -46.53 33.44 -3.98
C ILE A 371 -45.83 34.79 -3.93
N THR A 372 -44.82 34.91 -3.07
CA THR A 372 -43.97 36.09 -2.96
C THR A 372 -42.58 35.76 -3.44
N ILE A 373 -42.08 36.56 -4.38
CA ILE A 373 -40.73 36.46 -4.92
C ILE A 373 -39.96 37.68 -4.42
N SER A 374 -38.84 37.47 -3.75
CA SER A 374 -37.99 38.55 -3.26
C SER A 374 -36.52 38.34 -3.58
N THR A 375 -35.81 39.44 -3.73
CA THR A 375 -34.34 39.44 -3.92
C THR A 375 -33.71 40.36 -2.91
N ARG A 376 -32.57 39.95 -2.35
CA ARG A 376 -31.79 40.74 -1.38
C ARG A 376 -30.30 40.57 -1.63
N SER A 377 -29.51 41.59 -1.31
CA SER A 377 -28.05 41.53 -1.33
C SER A 377 -27.48 42.05 -0.02
N ASP A 378 -26.49 41.34 0.54
CA ASP A 378 -25.78 41.74 1.76
C ASP A 378 -24.35 42.27 1.48
N GLY A 379 -24.03 42.49 0.20
CA GLY A 379 -22.72 42.94 -0.28
C GLY A 379 -21.70 41.80 -0.49
N SER A 380 -21.88 40.65 0.15
CA SER A 380 -21.06 39.45 -0.07
C SER A 380 -21.79 38.40 -0.91
N THR A 381 -23.11 38.34 -0.76
CA THR A 381 -24.00 37.41 -1.46
C THR A 381 -25.25 38.12 -1.96
N ALA A 382 -25.81 37.60 -3.04
CA ALA A 382 -27.09 38.00 -3.61
C ALA A 382 -28.04 36.81 -3.56
N SER A 383 -29.27 37.02 -3.12
CA SER A 383 -30.25 35.95 -2.89
C SER A 383 -31.54 36.17 -3.66
N LEU A 384 -32.13 35.06 -4.12
CA LEU A 384 -33.47 34.96 -4.68
C LEU A 384 -34.28 34.01 -3.80
N GLU A 385 -35.37 34.52 -3.24
CA GLU A 385 -36.27 33.78 -2.35
C GLU A 385 -37.66 33.69 -2.98
N VAL A 386 -38.21 32.47 -3.04
CA VAL A 386 -39.58 32.21 -3.47
C VAL A 386 -40.32 31.57 -2.30
N VAL A 387 -41.39 32.21 -1.85
CA VAL A 387 -42.24 31.77 -0.75
C VAL A 387 -43.66 31.55 -1.25
N ASP A 388 -44.22 30.38 -1.00
CA ASP A 388 -45.65 30.11 -1.21
C ASP A 388 -46.41 29.97 0.11
N ASN A 389 -47.74 29.96 0.03
CA ASN A 389 -48.65 29.66 1.15
C ASN A 389 -49.36 28.30 0.98
N GLY A 390 -48.73 27.37 0.27
CA GLY A 390 -49.23 26.02 0.04
C GLY A 390 -49.10 25.09 1.26
N PRO A 391 -49.12 23.77 1.05
CA PRO A 391 -49.05 22.80 2.15
C PRO A 391 -47.69 22.74 2.85
N GLY A 392 -46.66 23.37 2.28
CA GLY A 392 -45.27 23.21 2.72
C GLY A 392 -44.65 21.88 2.30
N ILE A 393 -43.42 21.65 2.74
CA ILE A 393 -42.64 20.43 2.48
C ILE A 393 -42.60 19.61 3.78
N PRO A 394 -42.96 18.32 3.78
CA PRO A 394 -42.80 17.45 4.94
C PRO A 394 -41.36 17.51 5.50
N GLU A 395 -41.18 17.48 6.82
CA GLU A 395 -39.83 17.60 7.42
C GLU A 395 -38.88 16.49 6.96
N GLU A 396 -39.42 15.29 6.71
CA GLU A 396 -38.69 14.14 6.16
C GLU A 396 -38.26 14.34 4.71
N ASP A 397 -38.96 15.18 3.94
CA ASP A 397 -38.66 15.44 2.53
C ASP A 397 -37.66 16.59 2.36
N LEU A 398 -37.56 17.53 3.32
CA LEU A 398 -36.70 18.72 3.25
C LEU A 398 -35.23 18.44 2.88
N PRO A 399 -34.56 17.39 3.40
CA PRO A 399 -33.19 17.08 3.03
C PRO A 399 -33.04 16.57 1.58
N HIS A 400 -34.12 16.07 0.99
CA HIS A 400 -34.12 15.30 -0.25
C HIS A 400 -34.74 16.06 -1.44
N VAL A 401 -35.37 17.22 -1.23
CA VAL A 401 -36.09 17.95 -2.31
C VAL A 401 -35.22 18.40 -3.49
N PHE A 402 -33.91 18.46 -3.31
CA PHE A 402 -32.94 18.79 -4.36
C PHE A 402 -32.32 17.54 -5.00
N GLU A 403 -32.67 16.35 -4.53
CA GLU A 403 -32.27 15.10 -5.17
C GLU A 403 -33.06 14.88 -6.47
N ARG A 404 -32.42 14.18 -7.42
CA ARG A 404 -32.98 13.92 -8.74
C ARG A 404 -34.15 12.97 -8.63
N PHE A 405 -35.22 13.26 -9.38
CA PHE A 405 -36.45 12.46 -9.41
C PHE A 405 -37.16 12.35 -8.05
N TRP A 406 -36.73 13.12 -7.05
CA TRP A 406 -37.39 13.13 -5.76
C TRP A 406 -38.82 13.65 -5.92
N ARG A 407 -39.76 12.87 -5.37
CA ARG A 407 -41.17 13.21 -5.24
C ARG A 407 -41.56 12.97 -3.80
N GLY A 408 -41.94 14.04 -3.10
CA GLY A 408 -42.43 13.93 -1.73
C GLY A 408 -43.73 13.12 -1.62
N VAL A 409 -44.13 12.79 -0.39
CA VAL A 409 -45.27 11.91 -0.08
C VAL A 409 -46.62 12.42 -0.63
N ASN A 410 -46.73 13.72 -0.90
CA ASN A 410 -47.90 14.35 -1.53
C ASN A 410 -47.77 14.53 -3.06
N GLY A 411 -46.67 14.07 -3.65
CA GLY A 411 -46.27 14.29 -5.05
C GLY A 411 -47.11 13.50 -6.07
N ASP A 412 -47.77 12.42 -5.67
CA ASP A 412 -48.55 11.55 -6.56
C ASP A 412 -49.72 12.27 -7.26
N LYS A 413 -50.19 13.40 -6.72
CA LYS A 413 -51.26 14.22 -7.31
C LYS A 413 -50.76 15.36 -8.18
N ALA A 414 -49.47 15.70 -8.13
CA ALA A 414 -48.94 16.90 -8.77
C ALA A 414 -47.90 16.53 -9.85
N SER A 415 -48.34 16.53 -11.11
CA SER A 415 -47.52 16.21 -12.30
C SER A 415 -46.22 17.01 -12.37
N GLY A 416 -45.05 16.39 -12.21
CA GLY A 416 -43.72 17.00 -12.40
C GLY A 416 -42.58 15.99 -12.30
N SER A 417 -41.52 16.18 -13.08
CA SER A 417 -40.46 15.18 -13.28
C SER A 417 -39.57 14.92 -12.06
N GLY A 418 -39.63 15.76 -11.02
CA GLY A 418 -38.67 15.70 -9.90
C GLY A 418 -37.25 16.15 -10.29
N ILE A 419 -37.07 16.69 -11.50
CA ILE A 419 -35.74 17.12 -11.99
C ILE A 419 -35.52 18.62 -11.81
N GLY A 420 -36.59 19.43 -11.81
CA GLY A 420 -36.47 20.90 -11.81
C GLY A 420 -35.65 21.46 -10.64
N LEU A 421 -35.89 20.99 -9.41
CA LEU A 421 -35.13 21.42 -8.24
C LEU A 421 -33.70 20.85 -8.21
N ALA A 422 -33.48 19.64 -8.74
CA ALA A 422 -32.14 19.09 -8.90
C ALA A 422 -31.31 19.91 -9.91
N VAL A 423 -31.93 20.38 -11.01
CA VAL A 423 -31.31 21.31 -11.96
C VAL A 423 -30.97 22.64 -11.27
N VAL A 424 -31.84 23.16 -10.40
CA VAL A 424 -31.52 24.37 -9.61
C VAL A 424 -30.28 24.12 -8.75
N ALA A 425 -30.22 23.02 -8.02
CA ALA A 425 -29.08 22.72 -7.15
C ALA A 425 -27.76 22.63 -7.92
N GLU A 426 -27.74 21.94 -9.07
CA GLU A 426 -26.57 21.80 -9.92
C GLU A 426 -26.14 23.13 -10.55
N LEU A 427 -27.10 23.90 -11.09
CA LEU A 427 -26.80 25.22 -11.65
C LEU A 427 -26.25 26.17 -10.60
N VAL A 428 -26.83 26.20 -9.40
CA VAL A 428 -26.34 27.03 -8.29
C VAL A 428 -24.94 26.59 -7.86
N ALA A 429 -24.69 25.28 -7.75
CA ALA A 429 -23.39 24.73 -7.36
C ALA A 429 -22.28 25.08 -8.37
N VAL A 430 -22.56 24.98 -9.68
CA VAL A 430 -21.58 25.35 -10.73
C VAL A 430 -21.24 26.84 -10.70
N HIS A 431 -22.14 27.68 -10.17
CA HIS A 431 -21.89 29.10 -9.93
C HIS A 431 -21.37 29.43 -8.52
N HIS A 432 -20.95 28.42 -7.75
CA HIS A 432 -20.43 28.58 -6.38
C HIS A 432 -21.44 29.19 -5.39
N GLY A 433 -22.74 29.02 -5.65
CA GLY A 433 -23.81 29.41 -4.73
C GLY A 433 -24.27 28.26 -3.83
N SER A 434 -25.35 28.51 -3.09
CA SER A 434 -26.06 27.52 -2.27
C SER A 434 -27.57 27.64 -2.43
N VAL A 435 -28.29 26.53 -2.34
CA VAL A 435 -29.76 26.52 -2.32
C VAL A 435 -30.27 25.83 -1.05
N THR A 436 -31.33 26.37 -0.45
CA THR A 436 -31.96 25.82 0.75
C THR A 436 -33.48 25.75 0.59
N ALA A 437 -34.08 24.79 1.29
CA ALA A 437 -35.53 24.64 1.41
C ALA A 437 -35.94 24.68 2.88
N GLY A 438 -37.09 25.29 3.16
CA GLY A 438 -37.68 25.35 4.49
C GLY A 438 -39.17 25.58 4.43
N ASN A 439 -39.82 25.59 5.59
CA ASN A 439 -41.25 25.91 5.72
C ASN A 439 -41.44 27.27 6.37
N VAL A 440 -42.57 27.91 6.06
CA VAL A 440 -42.97 29.18 6.67
C VAL A 440 -43.95 28.94 7.82
N ALA A 441 -43.81 29.74 8.89
CA ALA A 441 -44.75 29.71 10.01
C ALA A 441 -46.16 30.09 9.52
N GLY A 442 -47.11 29.15 9.61
CA GLY A 442 -48.47 29.32 9.10
C GLY A 442 -48.80 28.53 7.83
N GLY A 443 -47.83 27.79 7.28
CA GLY A 443 -48.00 26.95 6.09
C GLY A 443 -47.28 27.53 4.86
N GLY A 444 -46.81 26.66 3.98
CA GLY A 444 -46.11 27.00 2.74
C GLY A 444 -44.61 26.69 2.76
N ALA A 445 -44.01 26.65 1.58
CA ALA A 445 -42.59 26.40 1.40
C ALA A 445 -41.82 27.68 1.11
N ARG A 446 -40.56 27.71 1.53
CA ARG A 446 -39.56 28.73 1.23
C ARG A 446 -38.39 28.07 0.54
N LEU A 447 -38.09 28.51 -0.67
CA LEU A 447 -36.89 28.14 -1.41
C LEU A 447 -36.01 29.36 -1.56
N THR A 448 -34.75 29.25 -1.13
CA THR A 448 -33.79 30.36 -1.18
C THR A 448 -32.55 29.93 -1.94
N VAL A 449 -32.22 30.66 -3.00
CA VAL A 449 -30.95 30.53 -3.73
C VAL A 449 -30.06 31.70 -3.35
N THR A 450 -28.81 31.41 -3.02
CA THR A 450 -27.79 32.39 -2.67
C THR A 450 -26.62 32.26 -3.63
N MET A 451 -26.21 33.36 -4.23
CA MET A 451 -25.15 33.47 -5.24
C MET A 451 -24.04 34.41 -4.73
N PRO A 452 -22.78 34.24 -5.20
CA PRO A 452 -21.75 35.25 -4.97
C PRO A 452 -22.20 36.63 -5.48
N ALA A 453 -22.12 37.66 -4.63
CA ALA A 453 -22.46 39.01 -5.06
C ALA A 453 -21.44 39.54 -6.07
N ALA A 454 -21.91 40.33 -7.03
CA ALA A 454 -21.01 41.13 -7.83
C ALA A 454 -20.53 42.34 -6.99
N PRO A 455 -19.22 42.67 -7.00
CA PRO A 455 -18.73 43.83 -6.29
C PRO A 455 -19.46 45.10 -6.75
N ALA A 456 -19.75 45.99 -5.79
CA ALA A 456 -20.28 47.31 -6.09
C ALA A 456 -19.31 48.05 -7.02
N GLU A 457 -19.86 48.79 -7.98
CA GLU A 457 -19.07 49.54 -8.97
C GLU A 457 -18.38 50.76 -8.34
#